data_AF-A0AA43D227-F1
#
_entry.id   AF-A0AA43D227-F1
#
_cell.length_a   1.000
_cell.length_b   1.000
_cell.length_c   1.000
_cell.angle_alpha   90.00
_cell.angle_beta   90.00
_cell.angle_gamma   90.00
#
_symmetry.space_group_name_H-M   'P 1'
#
loop_
_entity.id
_entity.type
_entity.pdbx_description
1 polymer ?
#
loop_
_entity_poly.entity_id
_entity_poly.type
_entity_poly.pdbx_seq_one_letter_code
_entity_poly.pdbx_strand_id
1 'polypeptide(L)'
;MNALGFELTVALRFLREGRMQTALIIGGAAIGVAVIFFITAVLTGVQSDLIRRVTGAQPHVIIKPPEETVAPLVAGSAEAPRLASVQARPQRLTTIDGWQAFARDAELTPGVLAVAPVASGGALGIKGDASRSIVILGTELERYLRVVRLDDKVAAGVLLL
;
A
#
# COMPACT_ATOMS: atom_id res chain seq x y z
N MET A 1 -23.45 39.71 -42.93
CA MET A 1 -24.16 39.34 -41.67
C MET A 1 -24.27 37.83 -41.67
N ASN A 2 -23.77 37.20 -40.61
CA ASN A 2 -23.10 35.90 -40.64
C ASN A 2 -24.04 34.74 -40.96
N ALA A 3 -23.74 33.95 -42.01
CA ALA A 3 -24.48 32.73 -42.38
C ALA A 3 -24.69 31.78 -41.18
N LEU A 4 -23.70 31.71 -40.29
CA LEU A 4 -23.74 30.96 -39.02
C LEU A 4 -24.90 31.36 -38.09
N GLY A 5 -25.28 32.64 -38.06
CA GLY A 5 -26.36 33.12 -37.18
C GLY A 5 -27.75 32.72 -37.67
N PHE A 6 -27.96 32.73 -38.99
CA PHE A 6 -29.22 32.32 -39.60
C PHE A 6 -29.43 30.80 -39.44
N GLU A 7 -28.42 30.00 -39.78
CA GLU A 7 -28.47 28.54 -39.67
C GLU A 7 -28.70 28.07 -38.22
N LEU A 8 -28.01 28.68 -37.24
CA LEU A 8 -28.20 28.37 -35.82
C LEU A 8 -29.63 28.70 -35.34
N THR A 9 -30.18 29.84 -35.78
CA THR A 9 -31.54 30.26 -35.42
C THR A 9 -32.58 29.28 -35.98
N VAL A 10 -32.40 28.83 -37.22
CA VAL A 10 -33.26 27.81 -37.85
C VAL A 10 -33.15 26.48 -37.12
N ALA A 11 -31.93 26.01 -36.82
CA ALA A 11 -31.70 24.76 -36.11
C ALA A 11 -32.32 24.75 -34.70
N LEU A 12 -32.15 25.84 -33.93
CA LEU A 12 -32.75 25.98 -32.59
C LEU A 12 -34.28 26.00 -32.63
N ARG A 13 -34.87 26.64 -33.65
CA ARG A 13 -36.32 26.64 -33.85
C ARG A 13 -36.82 25.24 -34.18
N PHE A 14 -36.10 24.50 -35.04
CA PHE A 14 -36.45 23.13 -35.41
C PHE A 14 -36.42 22.18 -34.19
N LEU A 15 -35.40 22.30 -33.34
CA LEU A 15 -35.30 21.57 -32.06
C LEU A 15 -36.45 21.94 -31.09
N ARG A 16 -36.92 23.18 -31.13
CA ARG A 16 -38.05 23.66 -30.31
C ARG A 16 -39.43 23.30 -30.85
N GLU A 17 -39.59 23.11 -32.15
CA GLU A 17 -40.84 22.63 -32.76
C GLU A 17 -40.98 21.11 -32.55
N GLY A 18 -39.89 20.35 -32.70
CA GLY A 18 -39.83 18.90 -32.45
C GLY A 18 -39.58 18.46 -31.00
N ARG A 19 -40.16 19.15 -30.00
CA ARG A 19 -39.77 19.02 -28.56
C ARG A 19 -39.65 17.58 -28.05
N MET A 20 -40.62 16.72 -28.36
CA MET A 20 -40.65 15.33 -27.89
C MET A 20 -39.51 14.50 -28.50
N GLN A 21 -39.25 14.68 -29.80
CA GLN A 21 -38.18 13.98 -30.52
C GLN A 21 -36.80 14.46 -30.05
N THR A 22 -36.62 15.77 -29.88
CA THR A 22 -35.38 16.33 -29.33
C THR A 22 -35.13 15.85 -27.90
N ALA A 23 -36.16 15.80 -27.05
CA ALA A 23 -36.05 15.28 -25.70
C ALA A 23 -35.65 13.79 -25.68
N LEU A 24 -36.21 12.97 -26.57
CA LEU A 24 -35.83 11.56 -26.72
C LEU A 24 -34.36 11.38 -27.15
N ILE A 25 -33.90 12.16 -28.14
CA ILE A 25 -32.51 12.09 -28.62
C ILE A 25 -31.52 12.53 -27.53
N ILE A 26 -31.80 13.67 -26.87
CA ILE A 26 -30.95 14.18 -25.80
C ILE A 26 -30.95 13.21 -24.62
N GLY A 27 -32.12 12.68 -24.23
CA GLY A 27 -32.23 11.72 -23.14
C GLY A 27 -31.43 10.44 -23.41
N GLY A 28 -31.56 9.87 -24.61
CA GLY A 28 -30.79 8.70 -25.02
C GLY A 28 -29.28 8.95 -25.02
N ALA A 29 -28.83 10.07 -25.60
CA ALA A 29 -27.42 10.44 -25.62
C ALA A 29 -26.88 10.72 -24.20
N ALA A 30 -27.65 11.42 -23.35
CA ALA A 30 -27.26 11.73 -21.99
C ALA A 30 -27.10 10.47 -21.13
N ILE A 31 -28.03 9.52 -21.23
CA ILE A 31 -27.94 8.23 -20.53
C ILE A 31 -26.71 7.45 -21.01
N GLY A 32 -26.50 7.37 -22.33
CA GLY A 32 -25.34 6.67 -22.91
C GLY A 32 -24.00 7.25 -22.43
N VAL A 33 -23.86 8.58 -22.49
CA VAL A 33 -22.66 9.27 -22.02
C VAL A 33 -22.50 9.10 -20.50
N ALA A 34 -23.57 9.21 -19.71
CA ALA A 34 -23.51 9.05 -18.26
C ALA A 34 -23.01 7.66 -17.84
N VAL A 35 -23.47 6.59 -18.50
CA VAL A 35 -23.02 5.22 -18.20
C VAL A 35 -21.54 5.05 -18.52
N ILE A 36 -21.07 5.55 -19.67
CA ILE A 36 -19.66 5.45 -20.04
C ILE A 36 -18.80 6.23 -19.05
N PHE A 37 -19.16 7.49 -18.73
CA PHE A 37 -18.44 8.29 -17.74
C PHE A 37 -18.42 7.63 -16.37
N PHE A 38 -19.53 7.03 -15.93
CA PHE A 38 -19.61 6.31 -14.68
C PHE A 38 -18.64 5.13 -14.64
N ILE A 39 -18.67 4.26 -15.66
CA ILE A 39 -17.77 3.10 -15.73
C ILE A 39 -16.31 3.55 -15.78
N THR A 40 -15.99 4.57 -16.59
CA THR A 40 -14.63 5.11 -16.66
C THR A 40 -14.18 5.67 -15.31
N ALA A 41 -15.01 6.48 -14.64
CA ALA A 41 -14.67 7.05 -13.34
C ALA A 41 -14.45 5.97 -12.27
N VAL A 42 -15.31 4.94 -12.23
CA VAL A 42 -15.15 3.81 -11.32
C VAL A 42 -13.88 3.03 -11.63
N LEU A 43 -13.62 2.70 -12.90
CA LEU A 43 -12.43 1.97 -13.32
C LEU A 43 -11.15 2.73 -12.92
N THR A 44 -11.08 4.02 -13.26
CA THR A 44 -9.91 4.86 -12.94
C THR A 44 -9.76 5.04 -11.43
N GLY A 45 -10.86 5.23 -10.70
CA GLY A 45 -10.83 5.34 -9.24
C GLY A 45 -10.33 4.07 -8.56
N VAL A 46 -10.85 2.90 -8.95
CA VAL A 46 -10.43 1.60 -8.41
C VAL A 46 -8.99 1.29 -8.78
N GLN A 47 -8.58 1.56 -10.02
CA GLN A 47 -7.18 1.38 -10.44
C GLN A 47 -6.24 2.27 -9.62
N SER A 48 -6.60 3.53 -9.39
CA SER A 48 -5.80 4.45 -8.58
C SER A 48 -5.68 3.97 -7.14
N ASP A 49 -6.78 3.54 -6.53
CA ASP A 49 -6.78 2.99 -5.16
C ASP A 49 -5.95 1.71 -5.07
N LEU A 50 -6.08 0.80 -6.03
CA LEU A 50 -5.30 -0.44 -6.07
C LEU A 50 -3.80 -0.17 -6.21
N ILE A 51 -3.42 0.70 -7.15
CA ILE A 51 -2.03 1.11 -7.33
C ILE A 51 -1.50 1.71 -6.02
N ARG A 52 -2.23 2.65 -5.43
CA ARG A 52 -1.82 3.31 -4.18
C ARG A 52 -1.66 2.32 -3.02
N ARG A 53 -2.52 1.31 -2.91
CA ARG A 53 -2.42 0.27 -1.88
C ARG A 53 -1.24 -0.67 -2.09
N VAL A 54 -0.93 -1.03 -3.34
CA VAL A 54 0.14 -1.98 -3.67
C VAL A 54 1.52 -1.31 -3.66
N THR A 55 1.65 -0.10 -4.20
CA THR A 55 2.95 0.60 -4.30
C THR A 55 3.21 1.57 -3.14
N GLY A 56 2.17 2.11 -2.51
CA GLY A 56 2.30 3.22 -1.55
C GLY A 56 2.54 2.82 -0.11
N ALA A 57 2.61 1.53 0.23
CA ALA A 57 2.47 1.11 1.62
C ALA A 57 3.31 -0.10 2.06
N GLN A 58 4.44 -0.37 1.41
CA GLN A 58 5.29 -1.47 1.86
C GLN A 58 6.78 -1.16 1.66
N PRO A 59 7.64 -1.49 2.65
CA PRO A 59 9.07 -1.56 2.40
C PRO A 59 9.32 -2.60 1.31
N HIS A 60 9.90 -2.17 0.18
CA HIS A 60 10.19 -3.06 -0.94
C HIS A 60 11.27 -4.08 -0.59
N VAL A 61 12.17 -3.72 0.34
CA VAL A 61 13.23 -4.57 0.86
C VAL A 61 13.18 -4.51 2.39
N ILE A 62 13.19 -5.68 3.02
CA ILE A 62 13.25 -5.84 4.47
C ILE A 62 14.53 -6.56 4.80
N ILE A 63 15.34 -5.96 5.67
CA ILE A 63 16.60 -6.54 6.12
C ILE A 63 16.39 -7.09 7.52
N LYS A 64 16.74 -8.37 7.70
CA LYS A 64 16.56 -9.11 8.95
C LYS A 64 17.91 -9.66 9.42
N PRO A 65 18.10 -9.86 10.73
CA PRO A 65 19.23 -10.64 11.23
C PRO A 65 19.23 -12.05 10.62
N PRO A 66 20.39 -12.69 10.47
CA PRO A 66 20.48 -14.06 9.97
C PRO A 66 19.69 -15.01 10.87
N GLU A 67 18.97 -15.95 10.27
CA GLU A 67 18.23 -16.98 11.00
C GLU A 67 19.21 -17.97 11.64
N GLU A 68 18.95 -18.37 12.89
CA GLU A 68 19.73 -19.42 13.55
C GLU A 68 19.45 -20.76 12.84
N THR A 69 20.45 -21.31 12.15
CA THR A 69 20.38 -22.64 11.56
C THR A 69 20.77 -23.69 12.59
N VAL A 70 19.93 -24.71 12.75
CA VAL A 70 20.22 -25.83 13.65
C VAL A 70 20.99 -26.88 12.84
N ALA A 71 22.28 -27.03 13.12
CA ALA A 71 23.09 -28.10 12.55
C ALA A 71 23.00 -29.37 13.44
N PRO A 72 23.03 -30.58 12.84
CA PRO A 72 23.14 -31.82 13.61
C PRO A 72 24.41 -31.82 14.47
N LEU A 73 24.30 -32.30 15.72
CA LEU A 73 25.45 -32.39 16.65
C LEU A 73 26.60 -33.25 16.11
N VAL A 74 26.28 -34.22 15.24
CA VAL A 74 27.26 -35.02 14.51
C VAL A 74 26.88 -35.06 13.04
N ALA A 75 27.77 -34.60 12.17
CA ALA A 75 27.60 -34.71 10.73
C ALA A 75 27.61 -36.19 10.30
N GLY A 76 26.69 -36.58 9.42
CA GLY A 76 26.80 -37.84 8.69
C GLY A 76 27.90 -37.74 7.63
N SER A 77 28.53 -38.86 7.30
CA SER A 77 29.41 -38.96 6.12
C SER A 77 28.67 -39.63 4.96
N ALA A 78 29.17 -39.48 3.73
CA ALA A 78 28.60 -40.15 2.56
C ALA A 78 28.61 -41.69 2.70
N GLU A 79 29.56 -42.24 3.45
CA GLU A 79 29.69 -43.68 3.73
C GLU A 79 28.82 -44.16 4.91
N ALA A 80 28.39 -43.25 5.79
CA ALA A 80 27.54 -43.55 6.94
C ALA A 80 26.50 -42.43 7.14
N PRO A 81 25.45 -42.39 6.30
CA PRO A 81 24.40 -41.39 6.44
C PRO A 81 23.69 -41.57 7.79
N ARG A 82 23.63 -40.50 8.58
CA ARG A 82 22.93 -40.48 9.87
C ARG A 82 21.62 -39.74 9.73
N LEU A 83 20.54 -40.37 10.20
CA LEU A 83 19.25 -39.72 10.33
C LEU A 83 19.28 -38.88 11.60
N ALA A 84 19.33 -37.55 11.44
CA ALA A 84 19.21 -36.60 12.53
C ALA A 84 17.83 -35.95 12.47
N SER A 85 17.07 -36.03 13.56
CA SER A 85 15.85 -35.22 13.74
C SER A 85 16.25 -33.81 14.15
N VAL A 86 16.41 -32.93 13.15
CA VAL A 86 16.67 -31.51 13.40
C VAL A 86 15.34 -30.82 13.67
N GLN A 87 15.09 -30.47 14.93
CA GLN A 87 13.95 -29.63 15.30
C GLN A 87 14.33 -28.16 15.11
N ALA A 88 13.51 -27.42 14.37
CA ALA A 88 13.67 -25.98 14.25
C ALA A 88 13.50 -25.35 15.65
N ARG A 89 14.56 -24.71 16.16
CA ARG A 89 14.51 -23.96 17.41
C ARG A 89 13.58 -22.74 17.22
N PRO A 90 12.81 -22.34 18.25
CA PRO A 90 12.19 -21.02 18.29
C PRO A 90 13.25 -19.93 18.10
N GLN A 91 13.16 -19.21 16.97
CA GLN A 91 14.11 -18.13 16.64
C GLN A 91 14.01 -17.05 17.71
N ARG A 92 15.15 -16.74 18.34
CA ARG A 92 15.20 -15.62 19.28
C ARG A 92 15.10 -14.32 18.48
N LEU A 93 14.41 -13.32 19.04
CA LEU A 93 14.46 -11.96 18.53
C LEU A 93 15.90 -11.45 18.67
N THR A 94 16.65 -11.53 17.59
CA THR A 94 18.02 -11.02 17.50
C THR A 94 18.00 -9.61 16.93
N THR A 95 18.87 -8.75 17.45
CA THR A 95 19.04 -7.39 16.92
C THR A 95 20.09 -7.40 15.82
N ILE A 96 20.01 -6.48 14.87
CA ILE A 96 21.12 -6.24 13.93
C ILE A 96 22.20 -5.47 14.68
N ASP A 97 23.34 -6.12 14.95
CA ASP A 97 24.48 -5.47 15.59
C ASP A 97 24.99 -4.31 14.73
N GLY A 98 25.24 -3.16 15.34
CA GLY A 98 25.70 -1.96 14.61
C GLY A 98 24.70 -1.42 13.58
N TRP A 99 23.38 -1.64 13.78
CA TRP A 99 22.32 -1.24 12.84
C TRP A 99 22.41 0.20 12.33
N GLN A 100 22.94 1.14 13.12
CA GLN A 100 23.09 2.55 12.70
C GLN A 100 24.10 2.73 11.56
N ALA A 101 25.20 1.96 11.56
CA ALA A 101 26.18 1.99 10.48
C ALA A 101 25.56 1.38 9.21
N PHE A 102 24.94 0.22 9.36
CA PHE A 102 24.29 -0.48 8.26
C PHE A 102 23.15 0.32 7.63
N ALA A 103 22.33 1.00 8.44
CA ALA A 103 21.27 1.89 7.94
C ALA A 103 21.84 3.06 7.13
N ARG A 104 22.96 3.64 7.56
CA ARG A 104 23.65 4.71 6.80
C ARG A 104 24.21 4.18 5.47
N ASP A 105 24.81 3.01 5.47
CA ASP A 105 25.34 2.40 4.24
C ASP A 105 24.21 2.06 3.25
N ALA A 106 23.08 1.56 3.77
CA ALA A 106 21.88 1.32 2.97
C ALA A 106 21.30 2.62 2.37
N GLU A 107 21.30 3.73 3.12
CA GLU A 107 20.88 5.05 2.62
C GLU A 107 21.80 5.59 1.52
N LEU A 108 23.09 5.26 1.54
CA LEU A 108 24.07 5.65 0.52
C LEU A 108 24.01 4.79 -0.75
N THR A 109 23.24 3.70 -0.74
CA THR A 109 23.15 2.80 -1.88
C THR A 109 22.34 3.44 -3.02
N PRO A 110 22.88 3.52 -4.26
CA PRO A 110 22.16 4.12 -5.38
C PRO A 110 20.80 3.46 -5.62
N GLY A 111 19.75 4.28 -5.74
CA GLY A 111 18.37 3.83 -5.95
C GLY A 111 17.56 3.58 -4.66
N VAL A 112 18.17 3.65 -3.48
CA VAL A 112 17.43 3.63 -2.21
C VAL A 112 16.83 5.01 -1.94
N LEU A 113 15.49 5.07 -1.82
CA LEU A 113 14.77 6.33 -1.61
C LEU A 113 14.69 6.73 -0.13
N ALA A 114 14.54 5.74 0.75
CA ALA A 114 14.42 5.95 2.19
C ALA A 114 14.70 4.64 2.94
N VAL A 115 15.25 4.77 4.15
CA VAL A 115 15.45 3.67 5.10
C VAL A 115 14.81 4.07 6.43
N ALA A 116 14.15 3.10 7.08
CA ALA A 116 13.55 3.28 8.39
C ALA A 116 13.91 2.10 9.30
N PRO A 117 14.58 2.34 10.44
CA PRO A 117 14.86 1.30 11.41
C PRO A 117 13.57 0.94 12.16
N VAL A 118 13.32 -0.35 12.36
CA VAL A 118 12.15 -0.84 13.11
C VAL A 118 12.61 -1.87 14.12
N ALA A 119 12.27 -1.65 15.38
CA ALA A 119 12.37 -2.62 16.46
C ALA A 119 10.96 -3.16 16.75
N SER A 120 10.83 -4.48 16.94
CA SER A 120 9.56 -5.10 17.29
C SER A 120 9.70 -6.02 18.50
N GLY A 121 8.67 -6.08 19.33
CA GLY A 121 8.65 -6.93 20.52
C GLY A 121 7.23 -7.24 20.98
N GLY A 122 7.05 -8.39 21.62
CA GLY A 122 5.80 -8.72 22.30
C GLY A 122 5.65 -7.90 23.57
N ALA A 123 4.44 -7.47 23.88
CA ALA A 123 4.10 -6.79 25.12
C ALA A 123 2.67 -7.14 25.56
N LEU A 124 2.29 -6.67 26.75
CA LEU A 124 0.95 -6.85 27.30
C LEU A 124 0.27 -5.49 27.41
N GLY A 125 -0.80 -5.30 26.65
CA GLY A 125 -1.65 -4.11 26.72
C GLY A 125 -2.65 -4.30 27.85
N ILE A 126 -2.60 -3.44 28.86
CA ILE A 126 -3.48 -3.49 30.03
C ILE A 126 -4.37 -2.26 30.04
N LYS A 127 -5.68 -2.47 30.21
CA LYS A 127 -6.67 -1.40 30.42
C LYS A 127 -7.67 -1.82 31.50
N GLY A 128 -7.52 -1.26 32.71
CA GLY A 128 -8.26 -1.73 33.89
C GLY A 128 -7.93 -3.20 34.15
N ASP A 129 -8.96 -4.03 34.33
CA ASP A 129 -8.80 -5.48 34.55
C ASP A 129 -8.63 -6.29 33.25
N ALA A 130 -8.73 -5.65 32.08
CA ALA A 130 -8.54 -6.31 30.80
C ALA A 130 -7.06 -6.31 30.38
N SER A 131 -6.55 -7.47 30.01
CA SER A 131 -5.18 -7.66 29.51
C SER A 131 -5.19 -8.39 28.18
N ARG A 132 -4.36 -7.95 27.23
CA ARG A 132 -4.19 -8.60 25.92
C ARG A 132 -2.72 -8.62 25.50
N SER A 133 -2.30 -9.71 24.90
CA SER A 133 -1.01 -9.79 24.21
C SER A 133 -1.05 -8.88 22.97
N ILE A 134 -0.05 -8.03 22.83
CA ILE A 134 0.13 -7.08 21.74
C ILE A 134 1.56 -7.16 21.19
N VAL A 135 1.78 -6.61 19.99
CA VAL A 135 3.11 -6.36 19.45
C VAL A 135 3.35 -4.86 19.45
N ILE A 136 4.46 -4.43 20.02
CA ILE A 136 4.93 -3.04 19.97
C ILE A 136 5.94 -2.92 18.85
N LEU A 137 5.78 -1.85 18.05
CA LEU A 137 6.72 -1.45 17.02
C LEU A 137 7.34 -0.10 17.44
N GLY A 138 8.65 -0.09 17.62
CA GLY A 138 9.44 1.12 17.83
C GLY A 138 10.15 1.52 16.55
N THR A 139 10.00 2.78 16.14
CA THR A 139 10.66 3.32 14.94
C THR A 139 10.80 4.83 15.06
N GLU A 140 11.65 5.42 14.23
CA GLU A 140 11.76 6.87 14.07
C GLU A 140 10.68 7.33 13.08
N LEU A 141 9.62 7.98 13.59
CA LEU A 141 8.39 8.25 12.85
C LEU A 141 8.63 9.04 11.57
N GLU A 142 9.47 10.08 11.62
CA GLU A 142 9.86 10.89 10.47
C GLU A 142 10.48 10.04 9.34
N ARG A 143 11.37 9.10 9.70
CA ARG A 143 11.98 8.19 8.72
C ARG A 143 11.00 7.16 8.22
N TYR A 144 10.18 6.60 9.12
CA TYR A 144 9.20 5.58 8.80
C TYR A 144 8.15 6.09 7.81
N LEU A 145 7.68 7.34 7.96
CA LEU A 145 6.74 7.97 7.03
C LEU A 145 7.27 8.12 5.61
N ARG A 146 8.59 8.21 5.43
CA ARG A 146 9.23 8.24 4.10
C ARG A 146 9.23 6.87 3.41
N VAL A 147 9.12 5.78 4.18
CA VAL A 147 9.08 4.40 3.66
C VAL A 147 7.64 3.89 3.55
N VAL A 148 6.81 4.16 4.56
CA VAL A 148 5.40 3.76 4.65
C VAL A 148 4.57 4.97 5.03
N ARG A 149 3.67 5.39 4.14
CA ARG A 149 2.70 6.44 4.45
C ARG A 149 1.69 5.95 5.48
N LEU A 150 1.85 6.40 6.72
CA LEU A 150 0.95 6.11 7.85
C LEU A 150 -0.11 7.18 8.06
N ASP A 151 0.15 8.38 7.55
CA ASP A 151 -0.70 9.56 7.59
C ASP A 151 -2.07 9.30 6.97
N ASP A 152 -2.12 8.55 5.86
CA ASP A 152 -3.36 8.18 5.19
C ASP A 152 -4.06 6.95 5.80
N LYS A 153 -3.54 6.40 6.92
CA LYS A 153 -4.03 5.16 7.56
C LYS A 153 -4.39 5.29 9.04
N VAL A 154 -4.37 6.49 9.61
CA VAL A 154 -4.72 6.70 11.03
C VAL A 154 -6.23 6.47 11.22
N ALA A 155 -6.60 5.37 11.89
CA ALA A 155 -8.00 5.06 12.20
C ALA A 155 -8.50 5.77 13.47
N ALA A 156 -7.62 5.98 14.44
CA ALA A 156 -7.90 6.69 15.69
C ALA A 156 -6.59 7.21 16.31
N GLY A 157 -6.67 8.30 17.07
CA GLY A 157 -5.52 8.96 17.69
C GLY A 157 -4.95 10.11 16.86
N VAL A 158 -3.84 10.68 17.32
CA VAL A 158 -3.11 11.76 16.65
C VAL A 158 -1.68 11.31 16.42
N LEU A 159 -1.21 11.46 15.19
CA LEU A 159 0.17 11.21 14.82
C LEU A 159 0.97 12.49 15.14
N LEU A 160 1.69 12.47 16.25
CA LEU A 160 2.53 13.59 16.69
C LEU A 160 3.95 13.37 16.16
N LEU A 161 4.44 14.34 15.39
CA LEU A 161 5.82 14.47 14.95
C LEU A 161 6.64 15.16 16.03
#